data_AF-A0A967QKE9-F1
#
_entry.id   AF-A0A967QKE9-F1
#
_cell.length_a   1.000
_cell.length_b   1.000
_cell.length_c   1.000
_cell.angle_alpha   90.00
_cell.angle_beta   90.00
_cell.angle_gamma   90.00
#
_symmetry.space_group_name_H-M   'P 1'
#
loop_
_entity.id
_entity.type
_entity.pdbx_description
1 polymer ?
#
loop_
_entity_poly.entity_id
_entity_poly.type
_entity_poly.pdbx_seq_one_letter_code
_entity_poly.pdbx_strand_id
1 'polypeptide(L)' 'MRRHLSDAGIEPEYVTLADAVDAVPVDVLERESFLALAARVGPVRLIDNVFLWPDGSTDTGVIQQSDHGRS' A
#
# COMPACT_ATOMS: atom_id res chain seq x y z
N MET A 1 -10.78 -5.75 -0.17
CA MET A 1 -9.30 -5.89 -0.25
C MET A 1 -8.84 -7.34 -0.11
N ARG A 2 -8.85 -7.95 1.10
CA ARG A 2 -8.25 -9.28 1.36
C ARG A 2 -8.64 -10.40 0.37
N ARG A 3 -9.93 -10.54 0.05
CA ARG A 3 -10.41 -11.55 -0.92
C ARG A 3 -9.75 -11.42 -2.31
N HIS A 4 -9.58 -10.19 -2.80
CA HIS A 4 -9.02 -9.96 -4.14
C HIS A 4 -7.52 -10.29 -4.18
N LEU A 5 -6.81 -10.11 -3.06
CA LEU A 5 -5.40 -10.51 -2.94
C LEU A 5 -5.26 -12.02 -2.97
N SER A 6 -6.11 -12.75 -2.24
CA SER A 6 -6.10 -14.22 -2.23
C SER A 6 -6.37 -14.81 -3.61
N ASP A 7 -7.33 -14.25 -4.36
CA ASP A 7 -7.61 -14.68 -5.74
C ASP A 7 -6.42 -14.47 -6.69
N ALA A 8 -5.50 -13.54 -6.36
CA ALA A 8 -4.25 -13.29 -7.07
C ALA A 8 -3.05 -14.09 -6.54
N GLY A 9 -3.26 -15.02 -5.59
CA GLY A 9 -2.18 -15.78 -4.95
C GLY A 9 -1.30 -14.94 -4.01
N ILE A 10 -1.81 -13.79 -3.57
CA ILE A 10 -1.14 -12.89 -2.64
C ILE A 10 -1.70 -13.15 -1.24
N GLU A 11 -0.82 -13.51 -0.31
CA GLU A 11 -1.18 -13.73 1.09
C GLU A 11 -0.82 -12.49 1.93
N PRO A 12 -1.80 -11.64 2.31
CA PRO A 12 -1.51 -10.46 3.11
C PRO A 12 -1.17 -10.84 4.56
N GLU A 13 0.00 -10.39 5.03
CA GLU A 13 0.38 -10.45 6.44
C GLU A 13 -0.38 -9.40 7.24
N TYR A 14 -0.47 -8.17 6.72
CA TYR A 14 -1.32 -7.12 7.30
C TYR A 14 -1.82 -6.14 6.24
N VAL A 15 -2.94 -5.50 6.57
CA VAL A 15 -3.53 -4.36 5.87
C VAL A 15 -4.03 -3.41 6.95
N THR A 16 -3.45 -2.22 7.05
CA THR A 16 -3.70 -1.27 8.14
C THR A 16 -3.83 0.14 7.59
N LEU A 17 -4.89 0.85 7.96
CA LEU A 17 -4.97 2.29 7.75
C LEU A 17 -4.24 2.99 8.90
N ALA A 18 -3.28 3.86 8.58
CA ALA A 18 -2.48 4.56 9.57
C ALA A 18 -2.40 6.06 9.24
N ASP A 19 -2.38 6.87 10.28
CA ASP A 19 -2.19 8.31 10.18
C ASP A 19 -0.83 8.65 9.55
N ALA A 20 -0.80 9.64 8.67
CA ALA A 20 0.41 10.00 7.94
C ALA A 20 1.47 10.74 8.79
N VAL A 21 1.08 11.33 9.93
CA VAL A 21 1.98 12.10 10.79
C VAL A 21 2.68 11.20 11.80
N ASP A 22 1.94 10.33 12.47
CA ASP A 22 2.46 9.53 13.59
C ASP A 22 2.53 8.00 13.31
N ALA A 23 2.03 7.54 12.16
CA ALA A 23 1.97 6.14 11.78
C ALA A 23 1.20 5.26 12.78
N VAL A 24 0.22 5.84 13.49
CA VAL A 24 -0.66 5.12 14.40
C VAL A 24 -1.88 4.59 13.63
N PRO A 25 -2.32 3.34 13.88
CA PRO A 25 -3.53 2.80 13.27
C PRO A 25 -4.76 3.66 13.55
N VAL A 26 -5.59 3.87 12.53
CA VAL A 26 -6.86 4.60 12.64
C VAL A 26 -7.99 3.81 11.99
N ASP A 27 -9.20 3.90 12.55
CA ASP A 27 -10.39 3.22 12.03
C ASP A 27 -11.13 4.05 10.97
N VAL A 28 -10.91 5.37 10.94
CA VAL A 28 -11.64 6.33 10.09
C VAL A 28 -10.65 7.27 9.40
N LEU A 29 -10.86 7.50 8.11
CA LEU A 29 -10.08 8.45 7.30
C LEU A 29 -10.60 9.88 7.50
N GLU A 30 -10.14 10.55 8.56
CA GLU A 30 -10.52 11.94 8.86
C GLU A 30 -9.53 12.98 8.32
N ARG A 31 -8.30 12.55 8.03
CA ARG A 31 -7.20 13.37 7.52
C ARG A 31 -6.28 12.51 6.65
N GLU A 32 -5.25 13.12 6.07
CA GLU A 32 -4.24 12.39 5.29
C GLU A 32 -3.73 11.16 6.06
N SER A 33 -3.80 10.01 5.42
CA SER A 33 -3.44 8.72 5.99
C SER A 33 -2.87 7.83 4.89
N PHE A 34 -2.21 6.73 5.25
CA PHE A 34 -1.77 5.74 4.30
C PHE A 34 -2.30 4.35 4.65
N LEU A 35 -2.60 3.57 3.61
CA LEU A 35 -2.91 2.16 3.74
C LEU A 35 -1.62 1.35 3.63
N ALA A 36 -1.16 0.83 4.76
CA ALA A 36 0.00 -0.04 4.82
C ALA A 36 -0.37 -1.48 4.49
N LEU A 37 0.32 -2.07 3.51
CA LEU A 37 0.16 -3.44 3.08
C LEU A 37 1.50 -4.17 3.18
N ALA A 38 1.51 -5.31 3.84
CA ALA A 38 2.56 -6.32 3.65
C ALA A 38 1.93 -7.62 3.20
N ALA A 39 2.53 -8.24 2.18
CA ALA A 39 2.07 -9.50 1.66
C ALA A 39 3.23 -10.35 1.13
N ARG A 40 2.97 -11.65 1.01
CA ARG A 40 3.89 -12.59 0.38
C ARG A 40 3.44 -12.92 -1.04
N VAL A 41 4.43 -12.92 -1.94
CA VAL A 41 4.31 -13.40 -3.31
C VAL A 41 5.34 -14.50 -3.49
N GLY A 42 4.89 -15.76 -3.39
CA GLY A 42 5.79 -16.90 -3.24
C GLY A 42 6.73 -16.71 -2.02
N PRO A 43 8.06 -16.79 -2.17
CA PRO A 43 8.99 -16.63 -1.06
C PRO A 43 9.28 -15.16 -0.70
N VAL A 44 8.90 -14.20 -1.56
CA VAL A 44 9.28 -12.80 -1.42
C VAL A 44 8.24 -12.06 -0.59
N ARG A 45 8.72 -11.25 0.37
CA ARG A 45 7.88 -10.35 1.16
C ARG A 45 7.93 -8.96 0.56
N LEU A 46 6.77 -8.47 0.13
CA LEU A 46 6.59 -7.14 -0.42
C LEU A 46 5.89 -6.26 0.62
N ILE A 47 6.30 -5.00 0.67
CA ILE A 47 5.63 -3.93 1.41
C ILE A 47 5.28 -2.85 0.40
N ASP A 48 4.08 -2.31 0.52
CA ASP A 48 3.65 -1.13 -0.22
C ASP A 48 2.72 -0.29 0.64
N ASN A 49 2.64 1.01 0.34
CA ASN A 49 1.77 1.96 0.99
C ASN A 49 1.07 2.83 -0.05
N VAL A 50 -0.21 3.13 0.15
CA VAL A 50 -0.97 4.08 -0.69
C VAL A 50 -1.47 5.22 0.19
N PHE A 51 -1.22 6.47 -0.21
CA PHE A 51 -1.74 7.63 0.50
C PHE A 51 -3.20 7.90 0.11
N LEU A 52 -4.01 8.26 1.09
CA LEU A 52 -5.44 8.49 0.99
C LEU A 52 -5.79 9.85 1.62
N TRP A 53 -6.73 10.56 1.01
CA TRP A 53 -7.31 11.77 1.56
C TRP A 53 -8.83 11.61 1.75
N PRO A 54 -9.45 12.31 2.72
CA PRO A 54 -10.89 12.23 2.99
C PRO A 54 -11.78 12.65 1.81
N ASP A 55 -11.24 13.40 0.84
CA ASP A 55 -11.93 13.79 -0.38
C ASP A 55 -12.04 12.67 -1.43
N GLY A 56 -11.50 11.49 -1.10
CA GLY A 56 -11.50 10.31 -1.97
C GLY A 56 -10.35 10.25 -2.97
N SER A 57 -9.43 11.24 -2.95
CA SER A 57 -8.21 11.17 -3.73
C SER A 57 -7.22 10.16 -3.14
N THR A 58 -6.36 9.59 -4.00
CA THR A 58 -5.36 8.58 -3.63
C THR A 58 -4.09 8.75 -4.45
N ASP A 59 -2.93 8.52 -3.82
CA ASP A 59 -1.62 8.51 -4.47
C ASP A 59 -0.96 7.14 -4.29
N THR A 60 -0.75 6.46 -5.42
CA THR A 60 -0.15 5.13 -5.51
C THR A 60 1.34 5.19 -5.84
N GLY A 61 1.94 6.39 -5.82
CA GLY A 61 3.28 6.64 -6.32
C GLY A 61 3.34 6.66 -7.85
N VAL A 62 4.44 7.20 -8.37
CA VAL A 62 4.78 7.18 -9.80
C VAL A 62 5.84 6.10 -10.04
N ILE A 63 5.61 5.25 -11.06
CA ILE A 63 6.65 4.32 -11.53
C ILE A 63 7.75 5.17 -12.17
N GLN A 64 8.90 5.25 -11.51
CA GLN A 64 10.09 5.80 -12.13
C GLN A 64 10.56 4.80 -13.19
N GLN A 65 10.24 5.05 -14.46
CA GLN A 65 10.84 4.29 -15.56
C GLN A 65 12.34 4.56 -15.52
N SER A 66 13.08 3.60 -14.99
CA SER A 66 14.52 3.63 -15.07
C SER A 66 14.93 3.36 -16.52
N ASP A 67 15.44 4.39 -17.21
CA ASP A 67 16.23 4.26 -18.45
C ASP A 67 17.48 3.43 -18.14
N HIS A 68 17.32 2.10 -18.03
CA HIS A 68 18.44 1.18 -18.10
C HIS A 68 18.80 1.02 -19.58
N GLY A 69 19.37 2.08 -20.16
CA GLY A 69 20.15 2.00 -21.38
C GLY A 69 21.25 0.98 -21.13
N ARG A 70 21.16 -0.17 -21.80
CA ARG A 70 22.29 -1.10 -21.92
C ARG A 70 23.46 -0.32 -22.51
N SER A 71 24.55 -0.21 -21.75
CA SER A 71 25.88 -0.02 -22.32
C SER A 71 26.53 -1.38 -22.55
#